data_AF-A0A6F9C3K1-F1
#
_entry.id   AF-A0A6F9C3K1-F1
#
_cell.length_a   1.000
_cell.length_b   1.000
_cell.length_c   1.000
_cell.angle_alpha   90.00
_cell.angle_beta   90.00
_cell.angle_gamma   90.00
#
_symmetry.space_group_name_H-M   'P 1'
#
loop_
_entity.id
_entity.type
_entity.pdbx_description
1 polymer ?
#
loop_
_entity_poly.entity_id
_entity_poly.type
_entity_poly.pdbx_seq_one_letter_code
_entity_poly.pdbx_strand_id
1 'polypeptide(L)' 'MDYDFKTKLAAEREKVEDLFEYEGCKVGRGTYGHVYKAKRKDGEDEKEYALKQIEGTGISMSACREIAVS' A
#
# COMPACT_ATOMS: atom_id res chain seq x y z
N MET A 1 4.62 16.03 18.88
CA MET A 1 3.35 15.79 18.15
C MET A 1 2.25 15.74 19.18
N ASP A 2 1.14 16.42 18.94
CA ASP A 2 -0.02 16.39 19.83
C ASP A 2 -0.57 14.95 19.98
N TYR A 3 -0.92 14.56 21.21
CA TYR A 3 -1.31 13.19 21.52
C TYR A 3 -2.67 12.84 20.93
N ASP A 4 -3.66 13.70 21.12
CA ASP A 4 -5.03 13.48 20.63
C ASP A 4 -5.04 13.43 19.11
N PHE A 5 -4.29 14.33 18.46
CA PHE A 5 -4.11 14.36 17.02
C PHE A 5 -3.46 13.06 16.50
N LYS A 6 -2.39 12.59 17.14
CA LYS A 6 -1.73 11.34 16.75
C LYS A 6 -2.66 10.14 16.89
N THR A 7 -3.42 10.09 17.98
CA THR A 7 -4.30 8.95 18.31
C THR A 7 -5.48 8.88 17.35
N LYS A 8 -6.10 10.03 17.06
CA LYS A 8 -7.16 10.14 16.05
C LYS A 8 -6.70 9.67 14.68
N LEU A 9 -5.56 10.17 14.20
CA LEU A 9 -5.03 9.76 12.90
C LEU A 9 -4.63 8.29 12.84
N ALA A 10 -4.16 7.71 13.96
CA ALA A 10 -3.83 6.29 14.02
C ALA A 10 -5.09 5.41 13.94
N ALA A 11 -6.23 5.88 14.48
CA ALA A 11 -7.50 5.17 14.42
C ALA A 11 -8.16 5.25 13.04
N GLU A 12 -8.02 6.39 12.34
CA GLU A 12 -8.61 6.61 11.01
C GLU A 12 -7.73 6.11 9.86
N ARG A 13 -6.45 5.79 10.11
CA ARG A 13 -5.52 5.35 9.07
C ARG A 13 -5.92 3.98 8.53
N GLU A 14 -6.30 3.98 7.27
CA GLU A 14 -6.45 2.76 6.48
C GLU A 14 -5.11 2.04 6.33
N LYS A 15 -5.12 0.74 6.57
CA LYS A 15 -3.95 -0.13 6.40
C LYS A 15 -4.18 -1.09 5.25
N VAL A 16 -3.14 -1.29 4.44
CA VAL A 16 -3.23 -2.11 3.23
C VAL A 16 -3.59 -3.56 3.56
N GLU A 17 -3.08 -4.09 4.67
CA GLU A 17 -3.38 -5.42 5.19
C GLU A 17 -4.83 -5.60 5.67
N ASP A 18 -5.50 -4.53 6.09
CA ASP A 18 -6.89 -4.57 6.53
C ASP A 18 -7.86 -4.50 5.34
N LEU A 19 -7.46 -3.79 4.27
CA LEU A 19 -8.30 -3.57 3.08
C LEU A 19 -8.15 -4.65 2.00
N PHE A 20 -6.96 -5.22 1.84
CA PHE A 20 -6.65 -6.12 0.72
C PHE A 20 -6.14 -7.48 1.17
N GLU A 21 -6.57 -8.52 0.45
CA GLU A 21 -5.98 -9.85 0.49
C GLU A 21 -4.92 -9.97 -0.61
N TYR A 22 -3.67 -10.20 -0.21
CA TYR A 22 -2.51 -10.25 -1.12
C TYR A 22 -1.39 -11.18 -0.62
N GLU A 23 -1.60 -11.90 0.49
CA GLU A 23 -0.59 -12.81 1.04
C GLU A 23 -0.38 -14.00 0.08
N GLY A 24 0.88 -14.35 -0.20
CA GLY A 24 1.22 -15.39 -1.17
C GLY A 24 0.98 -15.01 -2.65
N CYS A 25 0.35 -13.87 -2.94
CA CYS A 25 -0.03 -13.44 -4.29
C CYS A 25 1.01 -12.57 -4.99
N LYS A 26 2.31 -12.75 -4.72
CA LYS A 26 3.39 -11.98 -5.37
C LYS A 26 3.50 -12.40 -6.84
N VAL A 27 3.41 -11.42 -7.73
CA VAL A 27 3.49 -11.63 -9.19
C VAL A 27 4.70 -10.95 -9.82
N GLY A 28 5.36 -10.03 -9.12
CA GLY A 28 6.54 -9.33 -9.61
C GLY A 28 7.54 -8.99 -8.52
N ARG A 29 8.83 -9.03 -8.88
CA ARG A 29 9.96 -8.59 -8.05
C ARG A 29 11.02 -7.93 -8.94
N GLY A 30 11.52 -6.78 -8.51
CA GLY A 30 12.62 -6.09 -9.21
C GLY A 30 13.19 -4.95 -8.37
N THR A 31 14.03 -4.12 -8.98
CA THR A 31 14.64 -2.94 -8.34
C THR A 31 13.63 -1.89 -7.86
N TYR A 32 12.42 -1.92 -8.41
CA TYR A 32 11.32 -1.03 -8.03
C TYR A 32 10.47 -1.56 -6.87
N GLY A 33 10.74 -2.77 -6.39
CA GLY A 33 10.06 -3.39 -5.26
C GLY A 33 9.30 -4.66 -5.64
N HIS A 34 8.19 -4.90 -4.95
CA HIS A 34 7.35 -6.10 -5.11
C HIS A 34 5.96 -5.73 -5.60
N VAL A 35 5.44 -6.48 -6.57
CA VAL A 35 4.07 -6.33 -7.06
C VAL A 35 3.26 -7.57 -6.67
N TYR A 36 2.08 -7.34 -6.11
CA TYR A 36 1.14 -8.37 -5.67
C TYR A 36 -0.17 -8.21 -6.42
N LYS A 37 -0.79 -9.34 -6.74
CA LYS A 37 -2.16 -9.41 -7.23
C LYS A 37 -3.10 -9.45 -6.02
N ALA A 38 -3.94 -8.45 -5.84
CA ALA A 38 -4.74 -8.26 -4.65
C ALA A 38 -6.24 -8.20 -4.95
N LYS A 39 -7.05 -8.52 -3.95
CA LYS A 39 -8.51 -8.33 -3.96
C LYS A 39 -8.95 -7.58 -2.71
N ARG A 40 -10.00 -6.76 -2.79
CA ARG A 40 -10.57 -6.10 -1.62
C ARG A 40 -11.23 -7.13 -0.69
N LYS A 41 -11.05 -6.95 0.62
CA LYS A 41 -11.61 -7.85 1.65
C LYS A 41 -13.10 -7.62 1.92
N ASP A 42 -13.59 -6.40 1.68
CA ASP A 42 -15.00 -6.03 1.86
C ASP A 42 -15.94 -6.63 0.81
N GLY A 43 -15.40 -7.14 -0.30
CA GLY A 43 -16.18 -7.76 -1.37
C GLY A 43 -17.04 -6.76 -2.17
N GLU A 44 -16.75 -5.46 -2.10
CA GLU A 44 -17.51 -4.43 -2.83
C GLU A 44 -17.36 -4.56 -4.36
N ASP A 45 -16.24 -5.14 -4.82
CA ASP A 45 -16.03 -5.45 -6.23
C ASP A 45 -15.19 -6.72 -6.42
N GLU A 46 -15.35 -7.37 -7.58
CA GLU A 46 -14.60 -8.56 -7.98
C GLU A 46 -13.31 -8.22 -8.76
N LYS A 47 -12.90 -6.95 -8.81
CA LYS A 47 -11.72 -6.53 -9.58
C LYS A 47 -10.45 -7.02 -8.89
N GLU A 48 -9.44 -7.15 -9.72
CA GLU A 48 -8.09 -7.48 -9.28
C GLU A 48 -7.26 -6.20 -9.31
N TYR A 49 -6.52 -5.98 -8.23
CA TYR A 49 -5.69 -4.79 -8.04
C TYR A 49 -4.21 -5.18 -8.03
N ALA A 50 -3.36 -4.28 -8.54
CA ALA A 50 -1.92 -4.42 -8.39
C ALA A 50 -1.46 -3.59 -7.19
N LEU A 51 -0.98 -4.26 -6.13
CA LEU A 51 -0.34 -3.59 -5.01
C LEU A 51 1.17 -3.59 -5.21
N LYS A 52 1.79 -2.40 -5.21
CA LYS A 52 3.24 -2.26 -5.30
C LYS A 52 3.82 -1.81 -3.95
N GLN A 53 4.59 -2.67 -3.31
CA GLN A 53 5.45 -2.28 -2.21
C GLN A 53 6.75 -1.72 -2.81
N ILE A 54 6.92 -0.40 -2.73
CA ILE A 54 8.11 0.28 -3.26
C ILE A 54 9.36 -0.20 -2.52
N GLU A 55 10.45 -0.38 -3.26
CA GLU A 55 11.74 -0.81 -2.71
C GLU A 55 12.28 0.17 -1.66
N GLY A 56 12.81 -0.37 -0.56
CA GLY A 56 13.37 0.40 0.54
C GLY A 56 12.33 0.90 1.54
N THR A 57 12.68 1.95 2.29
CA THR A 57 11.83 2.54 3.35
C THR A 57 11.76 4.05 3.23
N GLY A 58 10.63 4.63 3.63
CA GLY A 58 10.40 6.07 3.57
C GLY A 58 10.10 6.55 2.15
N ILE A 59 10.30 7.85 1.90
CA ILE A 59 10.02 8.49 0.62
C ILE A 59 11.35 8.75 -0.09
N SER A 60 11.79 7.81 -0.93
CA SER A 60 12.97 8.00 -1.78
C SER A 60 12.68 8.95 -2.94
N MET A 61 13.72 9.43 -3.63
CA MET A 61 13.53 10.27 -4.83
C MET A 61 12.72 9.57 -5.93
N SER A 62 12.91 8.26 -6.10
CA SER A 62 12.11 7.47 -7.03
C SER A 62 10.66 7.37 -6.57
N ALA A 63 10.40 7.10 -5.28
CA ALA A 63 9.05 7.04 -4.73
C ALA A 63 8.33 8.39 -4.83
N CYS A 64 9.00 9.48 -4.47
CA CYS A 64 8.45 10.83 -4.54
C CYS A 64 8.07 11.20 -5.98
N ARG A 65 8.99 10.96 -6.93
CA ARG A 65 8.71 11.23 -8.35
C ARG A 65 7.58 10.36 -8.86
N GLU A 66 7.55 9.07 -8.52
CA GLU A 66 6.49 8.15 -8.93
C GLU A 66 5.12 8.62 -8.41
N ILE A 67 5.00 8.97 -7.12
CA ILE A 67 3.75 9.46 -6.53
C ILE A 67 3.31 10.79 -7.14
N ALA A 68 4.24 11.71 -7.38
CA ALA A 68 3.94 13.05 -7.88
C ALA A 68 3.48 13.08 -9.35
N VAL A 69 3.74 12.03 -10.12
CA VAL A 69 3.44 11.96 -11.56
C VAL A 69 2.50 10.80 -11.95
N SER A 70 2.04 10.03 -10.96
CA SER A 70 1.04 8.98 -11.16
C SER A 70 -0.38 9.54 -11.30
#